data_AF-A0A7T7AHM2-F1
#
_entry.id   AF-A0A7T7AHM2-F1
#
_cell.length_a   1.000
_cell.length_b   1.000
_cell.length_c   1.000
_cell.angle_alpha   90.00
_cell.angle_beta   90.00
_cell.angle_gamma   90.00
#
_symmetry.space_group_name_H-M   'P 1'
#
loop_
_entity.id
_entity.type
_entity.pdbx_description
1 polymer ?
#
loop_
_entity_poly.entity_id
_entity_poly.type
_entity_poly.pdbx_seq_one_letter_code
_entity_poly.pdbx_strand_id
1 'polypeptide(L)'
;MKAATAMPYRSSSPGRLTGGAWDIASVGYPLATRAGGIEIDYLSKIEVHRQLVVDTIAVRRDCGLDDQTPLLISANWSSPGTSIKRCFAKTAVGSGNDAERIDLFGQIPGGEVADSLQIDTLILLARNNPQAPALTAKYAGSVLLRERHTVRLDESTSRFPVEVVDFNVGVWANPQAGWRLSWNSSDLDAPFLRTVRLFVNAAHHAVANAVAVEPPSPEAKAIRDAIYFDVASSLIFGALMNDEFVSREGGYSEGSCGRAIYTLIQLLFPGDALSGLKSAATQRPDQFSSDLQGRLRIFYE
;
A
#
# COMPACT_ATOMS: atom_id res chain seq x y z
N MET A 1 1.66 23.22 15.52
CA MET A 1 1.26 22.76 16.87
C MET A 1 0.22 21.66 16.68
N LYS A 2 0.55 20.37 16.91
CA LYS A 2 -0.45 19.28 16.83
C LYS A 2 -1.34 19.38 18.07
N ALA A 3 -2.65 19.53 17.87
CA ALA A 3 -3.62 19.51 18.96
C ALA A 3 -3.52 18.16 19.69
N ALA A 4 -3.16 18.18 20.97
CA ALA A 4 -3.21 16.99 21.80
C ALA A 4 -4.69 16.66 22.03
N THR A 5 -5.17 15.57 21.42
CA THR A 5 -6.53 15.07 21.67
C THR A 5 -6.57 14.54 23.10
N ALA A 6 -7.11 15.34 24.03
CA ALA A 6 -7.35 14.89 25.38
C ALA A 6 -8.51 13.88 25.38
N MET A 7 -8.24 12.65 25.80
CA MET A 7 -9.29 11.64 25.96
C MET A 7 -10.15 12.00 27.19
N PRO A 8 -11.46 11.70 27.18
CA PRO A 8 -12.34 11.96 28.33
C PRO A 8 -12.12 10.98 29.50
N TYR A 9 -11.06 10.17 29.43
CA TYR A 9 -10.67 9.16 30.41
C TYR A 9 -9.13 9.07 30.53
N ARG A 10 -8.66 8.50 31.65
CA ARG A 10 -7.24 8.28 31.92
C ARG A 10 -6.63 7.26 30.95
N SER A 11 -5.44 7.57 30.46
CA SER A 11 -4.61 6.67 29.65
C SER A 11 -3.38 6.25 30.44
N SER A 12 -2.83 5.08 30.12
CA SER A 12 -1.65 4.54 30.77
C SER A 12 -0.36 5.03 30.11
N SER A 13 0.73 5.03 30.89
CA SER A 13 2.05 5.40 30.41
C SER A 13 2.59 4.41 29.37
N PRO A 14 3.27 4.87 28.30
CA PRO A 14 3.89 3.98 27.30
C PRO A 14 4.80 2.91 27.92
N GLY A 15 5.45 3.19 29.05
CA GLY A 15 6.34 2.25 29.74
C GLY A 15 5.66 1.01 30.34
N ARG A 16 4.32 0.90 30.30
CA ARG A 16 3.60 -0.31 30.73
C ARG A 16 3.57 -1.42 29.68
N LEU A 17 3.98 -1.10 28.47
CA LEU A 17 4.18 -2.05 27.40
C LEU A 17 5.67 -2.06 27.06
N THR A 18 6.30 -3.22 27.24
CA THR A 18 7.72 -3.41 26.93
C THR A 18 7.86 -4.52 25.90
N GLY A 19 8.74 -4.32 24.92
CA GLY A 19 8.94 -5.28 23.84
C GLY A 19 9.89 -4.70 22.81
N GLY A 20 10.59 -5.58 22.10
CA GLY A 20 11.49 -5.17 21.01
C GLY A 20 10.73 -4.47 19.87
N ALA A 21 11.47 -4.03 18.86
CA ALA A 21 10.89 -3.58 17.60
C ALA A 21 10.06 -4.70 16.95
N TRP A 22 9.15 -4.34 16.05
CA TRP A 22 8.51 -5.33 15.18
C TRP A 22 9.57 -6.04 14.35
N ASP A 23 9.57 -7.36 14.37
CA ASP A 23 10.25 -8.18 13.38
C ASP A 23 9.37 -8.17 12.13
N ILE A 24 9.90 -7.64 11.04
CA ILE A 24 9.17 -7.46 9.78
C ILE A 24 9.96 -8.12 8.68
N ALA A 25 9.34 -9.10 8.04
CA ALA A 25 9.92 -9.83 6.92
C ALA A 25 8.98 -9.76 5.72
N SER A 26 9.55 -9.47 4.55
CA SER A 26 8.86 -9.72 3.29
C SER A 26 8.96 -11.22 2.99
N VAL A 27 7.81 -11.87 2.79
CA VAL A 27 7.71 -13.27 2.39
C VAL A 27 7.13 -13.31 0.98
N GLY A 28 7.98 -13.63 0.02
CA GLY A 28 7.66 -13.57 -1.42
C GLY A 28 8.92 -13.69 -2.26
N TYR A 29 8.83 -13.28 -3.52
CA TYR A 29 9.98 -13.19 -4.43
C TYR A 29 10.41 -11.72 -4.57
N PRO A 30 11.70 -11.37 -4.41
CA PRO A 30 12.82 -12.26 -4.07
C PRO A 30 12.82 -12.70 -2.59
N LEU A 31 13.63 -13.72 -2.29
CA LEU A 31 13.74 -14.42 -1.00
C LEU A 31 13.88 -13.48 0.22
N ALA A 32 13.26 -13.87 1.33
CA ALA A 32 13.11 -13.11 2.57
C ALA A 32 14.37 -12.34 3.02
N THR A 33 14.31 -11.02 2.91
CA THR A 33 15.33 -10.10 3.42
C THR A 33 15.02 -9.75 4.88
N ARG A 34 15.96 -10.04 5.80
CA ARG A 34 15.82 -9.82 7.26
C ARG A 34 16.56 -8.58 7.80
N ALA A 35 17.19 -7.78 6.94
CA ALA A 35 17.88 -6.55 7.35
C ALA A 35 18.06 -5.60 6.17
N GLY A 36 17.81 -4.30 6.37
CA GLY A 36 17.72 -3.32 5.28
C GLY A 36 16.26 -3.13 4.84
N GLY A 37 15.97 -2.02 4.14
CA GLY A 37 14.59 -1.64 3.81
C GLY A 37 13.81 -2.77 3.16
N ILE A 38 12.53 -2.85 3.53
CA ILE A 38 11.70 -4.00 3.19
C ILE A 38 11.40 -3.92 1.69
N GLU A 39 12.00 -4.83 0.92
CA GLU A 39 11.66 -5.03 -0.49
C GLU A 39 10.30 -5.72 -0.56
N ILE A 40 9.29 -5.00 -1.04
CA ILE A 40 7.90 -5.49 -1.12
C ILE A 40 7.56 -5.70 -2.59
N ASP A 41 7.15 -6.91 -2.94
CA ASP A 41 6.44 -7.20 -4.19
C ASP A 41 4.91 -7.18 -3.91
N TYR A 42 4.07 -6.89 -4.91
CA TYR A 42 2.62 -6.87 -4.73
C TYR A 42 2.04 -8.26 -4.38
N LEU A 43 2.69 -9.33 -4.84
CA LEU A 43 2.36 -10.71 -4.47
C LEU A 43 2.98 -11.12 -3.12
N SER A 44 3.88 -10.31 -2.57
CA SER A 44 4.50 -10.59 -1.28
C SER A 44 3.51 -10.37 -0.14
N LYS A 45 3.73 -11.12 0.93
CA LYS A 45 3.09 -10.88 2.22
C LYS A 45 4.15 -10.31 3.15
N ILE A 46 3.83 -9.22 3.81
CA ILE A 46 4.65 -8.70 4.88
C ILE A 46 4.24 -9.45 6.14
N GLU A 47 5.11 -10.31 6.62
CA GLU A 47 4.95 -10.95 7.92
C GLU A 47 5.46 -10.00 9.00
N VAL A 48 4.59 -9.74 9.96
CA VAL A 48 4.88 -8.89 11.10
C VAL A 48 4.74 -9.72 12.35
N HIS A 49 5.78 -9.70 13.18
CA HIS A 49 5.81 -10.42 14.44
C HIS A 49 6.38 -9.53 15.54
N ARG A 50 5.77 -9.57 16.72
CA ARG A 50 6.31 -8.91 17.90
C ARG A 50 5.90 -9.65 19.16
N GLN A 51 6.90 -9.90 19.99
CA GLN A 51 6.70 -10.36 21.35
C GLN A 51 6.79 -9.17 22.30
N LEU A 52 5.81 -9.05 23.20
CA LEU A 52 5.76 -7.98 24.17
C LEU A 52 5.31 -8.48 25.55
N VAL A 53 5.61 -7.69 26.56
CA VAL A 53 5.21 -7.87 27.96
C VAL A 53 4.37 -6.68 28.37
N VAL A 54 3.17 -6.95 28.88
CA VAL A 54 2.26 -5.93 29.41
C VAL A 54 2.21 -6.04 30.92
N ASP A 55 2.48 -4.93 31.62
CA ASP A 55 2.21 -4.78 33.05
C ASP A 55 0.72 -4.52 33.25
N THR A 56 -0.06 -5.60 33.36
CA THR A 56 -1.52 -5.51 33.26
C THR A 56 -2.15 -4.87 34.48
N ILE A 57 -1.53 -5.01 35.66
CA ILE A 57 -1.98 -4.39 36.91
C ILE A 57 -1.73 -2.90 36.85
N ALA A 58 -0.53 -2.47 36.43
CA ALA A 58 -0.24 -1.05 36.37
C ALA A 58 -1.02 -0.33 35.26
N VAL A 59 -1.31 -0.98 34.12
CA VAL A 59 -2.22 -0.40 33.11
C VAL A 59 -3.58 -0.11 33.72
N ARG A 60 -4.17 -1.08 34.44
CA ARG A 60 -5.48 -0.90 35.08
C ARG A 60 -5.45 0.21 36.13
N ARG A 61 -4.41 0.21 36.97
CA ARG A 61 -4.20 1.23 38.01
C ARG A 61 -4.07 2.64 37.42
N ASP A 62 -3.24 2.81 36.39
CA ASP A 62 -3.04 4.10 35.71
C ASP A 62 -4.37 4.61 35.10
N CYS A 63 -5.19 3.69 34.57
CA CYS A 63 -6.48 4.00 33.96
C CYS A 63 -7.66 4.09 34.95
N GLY A 64 -7.45 3.83 36.24
CA GLY A 64 -8.52 3.80 37.24
C GLY A 64 -9.51 2.64 37.09
N LEU A 65 -9.08 1.53 36.51
CA LEU A 65 -9.87 0.32 36.30
C LEU A 65 -9.67 -0.67 37.45
N ASP A 66 -10.70 -1.49 37.71
CA ASP A 66 -10.61 -2.66 38.60
C ASP A 66 -9.62 -3.69 38.02
N ASP A 67 -8.85 -4.36 38.88
CA ASP A 67 -7.88 -5.42 38.54
C ASP A 67 -8.47 -6.56 37.70
N GLN A 68 -9.78 -6.83 37.81
CA GLN A 68 -10.48 -7.85 37.01
C GLN A 68 -11.05 -7.32 35.70
N THR A 69 -10.88 -6.03 35.40
CA THR A 69 -11.39 -5.43 34.16
C THR A 69 -10.75 -6.12 32.95
N PRO A 70 -11.54 -6.66 32.01
CA PRO A 70 -11.00 -7.34 30.84
C PRO A 70 -10.38 -6.31 29.88
N LEU A 71 -9.13 -6.55 29.53
CA LEU A 71 -8.38 -5.75 28.57
C LEU A 71 -8.19 -6.54 27.28
N LEU A 72 -7.91 -5.81 26.22
CA LEU A 72 -7.67 -6.34 24.90
C LEU A 72 -6.45 -5.65 24.33
N ILE A 73 -5.54 -6.42 23.74
CA ILE A 73 -4.48 -5.85 22.91
C ILE A 73 -4.81 -6.08 21.44
N SER A 74 -4.53 -5.08 20.62
CA SER A 74 -4.68 -5.18 19.17
C SER A 74 -3.48 -4.58 18.46
N ALA A 75 -3.09 -5.19 17.35
CA ALA A 75 -2.16 -4.62 16.39
C ALA A 75 -2.94 -4.22 15.14
N ASN A 76 -2.84 -2.94 14.81
CA ASN A 76 -3.43 -2.37 13.62
C ASN A 76 -2.33 -1.84 12.73
N TRP A 77 -2.49 -1.97 11.43
CA TRP A 77 -1.60 -1.34 10.48
C TRP A 77 -2.36 -0.29 9.69
N SER A 78 -1.62 0.72 9.23
CA SER A 78 -2.10 1.69 8.26
C SER A 78 -0.98 2.12 7.33
N SER A 79 -1.34 2.43 6.09
CA SER A 79 -0.40 2.97 5.11
C SER A 79 -0.90 4.33 4.63
N PRO A 80 -0.20 5.44 4.92
CA PRO A 80 -0.60 6.76 4.44
C PRO A 80 -0.70 6.83 2.91
N GLY A 81 0.19 6.13 2.19
CA GLY A 81 0.22 6.11 0.73
C GLY A 81 -1.01 5.45 0.10
N THR A 82 -1.68 4.52 0.79
CA THR A 82 -2.90 3.86 0.30
C THR A 82 -4.16 4.25 1.08
N SER A 83 -4.02 5.01 2.18
CA SER A 83 -5.09 5.30 3.15
C SER A 83 -5.76 4.06 3.79
N ILE A 84 -5.23 2.86 3.56
CA ILE A 84 -5.76 1.62 4.14
C ILE A 84 -5.40 1.56 5.62
N LYS A 85 -6.35 1.08 6.43
CA LYS A 85 -6.17 0.79 7.84
C LYS A 85 -6.91 -0.49 8.23
N ARG A 86 -6.21 -1.46 8.80
CA ARG A 86 -6.82 -2.75 9.21
C ARG A 86 -6.21 -3.27 10.51
N CYS A 87 -6.99 -4.07 11.24
CA CYS A 87 -6.50 -4.87 12.35
C CYS A 87 -5.98 -6.20 11.81
N PHE A 88 -4.81 -6.65 12.27
CA PHE A 88 -4.25 -7.94 11.86
C PHE A 88 -4.06 -8.92 13.01
N ALA A 89 -3.97 -8.42 14.25
CA ALA A 89 -3.88 -9.26 15.44
C ALA A 89 -4.70 -8.65 16.57
N LYS A 90 -5.36 -9.51 17.34
CA LYS A 90 -6.14 -9.11 18.51
C LYS A 90 -6.19 -10.27 19.49
N THR A 91 -5.84 -10.02 20.75
CA THR A 91 -5.95 -11.03 21.80
C THR A 91 -6.45 -10.42 23.11
N ALA A 92 -7.16 -11.24 23.90
CA ALA A 92 -7.53 -10.87 25.25
C ALA A 92 -6.29 -10.88 26.14
N VAL A 93 -6.24 -9.93 27.06
CA VAL A 93 -5.23 -9.90 28.12
C VAL A 93 -5.87 -10.54 29.34
N GLY A 94 -5.20 -11.53 29.91
CA GLY A 94 -5.63 -12.22 31.12
C GLY A 94 -5.88 -11.28 32.30
N SER A 95 -6.67 -11.78 33.25
CA SER A 95 -6.84 -11.14 34.56
C SER A 95 -5.91 -11.78 35.58
N GLY A 96 -5.31 -10.97 36.46
CA GLY A 96 -4.59 -11.45 37.64
C GLY A 96 -3.08 -11.69 37.51
N ASN A 97 -2.47 -11.53 36.33
CA ASN A 97 -1.01 -11.57 36.18
C ASN A 97 -0.42 -10.16 36.18
N ASP A 98 0.64 -9.94 36.95
CA ASP A 98 1.35 -8.65 37.00
C ASP A 98 1.95 -8.31 35.63
N ALA A 99 2.64 -9.28 35.02
CA ALA A 99 3.22 -9.17 33.69
C ALA A 99 2.75 -10.32 32.78
N GLU A 100 2.15 -9.99 31.63
CA GLU A 100 1.67 -10.96 30.65
C GLU A 100 2.46 -10.87 29.35
N ARG A 101 2.97 -12.03 28.89
CA ARG A 101 3.65 -12.16 27.59
C ARG A 101 2.61 -12.35 26.50
N ILE A 102 2.73 -11.57 25.44
CA ILE A 102 1.83 -11.60 24.30
C ILE A 102 2.64 -11.65 23.01
N ASP A 103 2.29 -12.62 22.17
CA ASP A 103 2.79 -12.73 20.81
C ASP A 103 1.76 -12.18 19.83
N LEU A 104 2.16 -11.17 19.06
CA LEU A 104 1.35 -10.58 18.00
C LEU A 104 1.96 -10.96 16.66
N PHE A 105 1.18 -11.65 15.84
CA PHE A 105 1.57 -12.07 14.51
C PHE A 105 0.47 -11.72 13.51
N GLY A 106 0.86 -11.35 12.29
CA GLY A 106 -0.05 -11.33 11.16
C GLY A 106 0.63 -11.14 9.82
N GLN A 107 -0.18 -11.21 8.78
CA GLN A 107 0.23 -11.01 7.39
C GLN A 107 -0.47 -9.78 6.85
N ILE A 108 0.31 -8.89 6.23
CA ILE A 108 -0.19 -7.70 5.55
C ILE A 108 0.05 -7.92 4.05
N PRO A 109 -0.98 -7.80 3.20
CA PRO A 109 -0.78 -7.90 1.76
C PRO A 109 0.15 -6.76 1.29
N GLY A 110 1.28 -7.10 0.65
CA GLY A 110 2.25 -6.10 0.16
C GLY A 110 1.59 -5.09 -0.78
N GLY A 111 0.63 -5.54 -1.58
CA GLY A 111 -0.15 -4.70 -2.48
C GLY A 111 -1.08 -3.65 -1.85
N GLU A 112 -1.25 -3.66 -0.53
CA GLU A 112 -2.08 -2.68 0.19
C GLU A 112 -1.25 -1.63 0.94
N VAL A 113 0.07 -1.66 0.80
CA VAL A 113 1.00 -0.77 1.51
C VAL A 113 1.85 0.00 0.50
N ALA A 114 1.96 1.32 0.68
CA ALA A 114 2.78 2.19 -0.14
C ALA A 114 3.48 3.25 0.73
N ASP A 115 4.71 3.63 0.37
CA ASP A 115 5.57 4.63 1.04
C ASP A 115 5.95 4.25 2.48
N SER A 116 4.97 4.17 3.39
CA SER A 116 5.21 3.80 4.77
C SER A 116 4.16 2.85 5.32
N LEU A 117 4.62 1.97 6.21
CA LEU A 117 3.82 1.08 7.03
C LEU A 117 3.84 1.59 8.47
N GLN A 118 2.68 1.98 9.00
CA GLN A 118 2.52 2.36 10.40
C GLN A 118 1.81 1.24 11.16
N ILE A 119 2.42 0.72 12.21
CA ILE A 119 1.85 -0.31 13.07
C ILE A 119 1.54 0.29 14.44
N ASP A 120 0.25 0.39 14.76
CA ASP A 120 -0.29 0.81 16.05
C ASP A 120 -0.55 -0.42 16.93
N THR A 121 0.18 -0.54 18.03
CA THR A 121 -0.13 -1.48 19.12
C THR A 121 -1.00 -0.76 20.16
N LEU A 122 -2.21 -1.26 20.39
CA LEU A 122 -3.20 -0.63 21.26
C LEU A 122 -3.57 -1.56 22.40
N ILE A 123 -3.62 -1.02 23.63
CA ILE A 123 -4.36 -1.65 24.74
C ILE A 123 -5.71 -0.97 24.84
N LEU A 124 -6.76 -1.76 24.82
CA LEU A 124 -8.15 -1.35 24.73
C LEU A 124 -8.96 -1.92 25.90
N LEU A 125 -9.99 -1.19 26.30
CA LEU A 125 -11.04 -1.75 27.15
C LEU A 125 -11.82 -2.81 26.37
N ALA A 126 -11.90 -4.05 26.86
CA ALA A 126 -12.49 -5.16 26.09
C ALA A 126 -14.03 -5.15 26.11
N ARG A 127 -14.65 -4.63 27.17
CA ARG A 127 -16.11 -4.63 27.38
C ARG A 127 -16.59 -3.30 27.91
N ASN A 128 -17.86 -3.00 27.67
CA ASN A 128 -18.47 -1.82 28.26
C ASN A 128 -18.43 -1.91 29.79
N ASN A 129 -18.06 -0.81 30.44
CA ASN A 129 -18.10 -0.61 31.88
C ASN A 129 -19.03 0.58 32.19
N PRO A 130 -20.36 0.38 32.16
CA PRO A 130 -21.33 1.47 32.30
C PRO A 130 -21.26 2.15 33.68
N GLN A 131 -20.84 1.41 34.70
CA GLN A 131 -20.70 1.88 36.08
C GLN A 131 -19.31 2.49 36.36
N ALA A 132 -18.48 2.69 35.33
CA ALA A 132 -17.14 3.24 35.55
C ALA A 132 -17.23 4.67 36.15
N PRO A 133 -16.37 4.99 37.12
CA PRO A 133 -16.27 6.33 37.70
C PRO A 133 -15.95 7.42 36.65
N ALA A 134 -16.07 8.68 37.06
CA ALA A 134 -15.61 9.79 36.23
C ALA A 134 -14.15 9.61 35.79
N LEU A 135 -13.83 10.02 34.55
CA LEU A 135 -12.51 9.91 33.94
C LEU A 135 -12.00 8.47 33.75
N THR A 136 -12.88 7.48 33.76
CA THR A 136 -12.57 6.07 33.49
C THR A 136 -13.22 5.63 32.18
N ALA A 137 -12.54 4.80 31.39
CA ALA A 137 -13.06 4.31 30.12
C ALA A 137 -14.34 3.49 30.32
N LYS A 138 -15.40 3.81 29.56
CA LYS A 138 -16.73 3.18 29.68
C LYS A 138 -17.08 2.25 28.53
N TYR A 139 -16.54 2.50 27.34
CA TYR A 139 -16.96 1.80 26.12
C TYR A 139 -15.88 0.83 25.65
N ALA A 140 -16.30 -0.35 25.23
CA ALA A 140 -15.43 -1.31 24.56
C ALA A 140 -14.73 -0.64 23.37
N GLY A 141 -13.42 -0.88 23.22
CA GLY A 141 -12.59 -0.24 22.21
C GLY A 141 -12.00 1.12 22.62
N SER A 142 -12.30 1.63 23.82
CA SER A 142 -11.60 2.80 24.36
C SER A 142 -10.10 2.53 24.46
N VAL A 143 -9.27 3.45 23.93
CA VAL A 143 -7.82 3.28 23.80
C VAL A 143 -7.12 3.73 25.08
N LEU A 144 -6.66 2.77 25.87
CA LEU A 144 -5.99 3.02 27.15
C LEU A 144 -4.50 3.30 26.97
N LEU A 145 -3.86 2.65 26.00
CA LEU A 145 -2.47 2.86 25.62
C LEU A 145 -2.33 2.71 24.12
N ARG A 146 -1.45 3.53 23.52
CA ARG A 146 -1.07 3.43 22.11
C ARG A 146 0.44 3.55 21.99
N GLU A 147 1.03 2.64 21.24
CA GLU A 147 2.40 2.72 20.76
C GLU A 147 2.40 2.61 19.24
N ARG A 148 3.17 3.45 18.56
CA ARG A 148 3.25 3.49 17.10
C ARG A 148 4.67 3.23 16.63
N HIS A 149 4.82 2.27 15.73
CA HIS A 149 6.02 2.09 14.94
C HIS A 149 5.76 2.50 13.49
N THR A 150 6.67 3.26 12.91
CA THR A 150 6.62 3.62 11.49
C THR A 150 7.83 3.03 10.81
N VAL A 151 7.58 2.24 9.78
CA VAL A 151 8.61 1.68 8.90
C VAL A 151 8.43 2.29 7.53
N ARG A 152 9.49 2.90 7.01
CA ARG A 152 9.52 3.32 5.62
C ARG A 152 9.73 2.08 4.77
N LEU A 153 8.88 1.92 3.78
CA LEU A 153 9.10 0.95 2.73
C LEU A 153 10.09 1.60 1.77
N ASP A 154 11.09 0.87 1.32
CA ASP A 154 11.99 1.43 0.31
C ASP A 154 11.16 1.77 -0.93
N GLU A 155 11.32 3.00 -1.45
CA GLU A 155 10.57 3.54 -2.59
C GLU A 155 10.76 2.72 -3.88
N SER A 156 11.68 1.76 -3.86
CA SER A 156 11.93 0.80 -4.94
C SER A 156 11.08 -0.46 -4.78
N THR A 157 9.80 -0.43 -5.17
CA THR A 157 9.11 -1.49 -5.95
C THR A 157 7.63 -1.70 -5.62
N SER A 158 6.75 -0.74 -5.88
CA SER A 158 5.50 -1.14 -6.53
C SER A 158 5.87 -1.45 -7.99
N ARG A 159 6.28 -2.71 -8.25
CA ARG A 159 6.69 -3.11 -9.60
C ARG A 159 5.44 -3.23 -10.46
N PHE A 160 5.41 -2.47 -11.55
CA PHE A 160 4.48 -2.72 -12.64
C PHE A 160 4.55 -4.22 -13.03
N PRO A 161 3.44 -4.89 -13.33
CA PRO A 161 3.43 -6.32 -13.59
C PRO A 161 4.13 -6.62 -14.93
N VAL A 162 5.43 -6.92 -14.88
CA VAL A 162 6.26 -7.22 -16.05
C VAL A 162 6.56 -8.72 -16.12
N GLU A 163 6.42 -9.33 -17.29
CA GLU A 163 6.78 -10.72 -17.55
C GLU A 163 7.66 -10.82 -18.80
N VAL A 164 8.79 -11.52 -18.69
CA VAL A 164 9.70 -11.75 -19.83
C VAL A 164 9.32 -13.08 -20.48
N VAL A 165 8.90 -13.04 -21.74
CA VAL A 165 8.44 -14.21 -22.50
C VAL A 165 8.92 -14.15 -23.94
N ASP A 166 9.13 -15.30 -24.58
CA ASP A 166 9.53 -15.35 -25.98
C ASP A 166 8.32 -15.17 -26.90
N PHE A 167 8.29 -14.06 -27.65
CA PHE A 167 7.17 -13.77 -28.57
C PHE A 167 7.18 -14.66 -29.82
N ASN A 168 8.24 -15.44 -30.06
CA ASN A 168 8.24 -16.46 -31.10
C ASN A 168 7.36 -17.67 -30.75
N VAL A 169 6.98 -17.82 -29.47
CA VAL A 169 6.17 -18.93 -28.99
C VAL A 169 4.68 -18.52 -28.95
N GLY A 170 3.95 -18.88 -30.01
CA GLY A 170 2.50 -18.67 -30.13
C GLY A 170 2.10 -17.56 -31.11
N VAL A 171 0.80 -17.26 -31.21
CA VAL A 171 0.22 -16.29 -32.18
C VAL A 171 -0.43 -15.08 -31.49
N TRP A 172 0.04 -14.71 -30.31
CA TRP A 172 -0.59 -13.68 -29.47
C TRP A 172 0.19 -12.36 -29.42
N ALA A 173 1.41 -12.27 -29.99
CA ALA A 173 2.19 -11.05 -30.11
C ALA A 173 3.01 -11.06 -31.42
N ASN A 174 3.47 -9.88 -31.87
CA ASN A 174 4.38 -9.79 -33.02
C ASN A 174 5.79 -10.20 -32.56
N PRO A 175 6.42 -11.23 -33.16
CA PRO A 175 7.74 -11.70 -32.74
C PRO A 175 8.87 -10.66 -32.82
N GLN A 176 8.70 -9.61 -33.64
CA GLN A 176 9.66 -8.51 -33.78
C GLN A 176 9.45 -7.37 -32.79
N ALA A 177 8.34 -7.36 -32.02
CA ALA A 177 8.09 -6.32 -31.03
C ALA A 177 8.98 -6.51 -29.79
N GLY A 178 9.43 -5.42 -29.18
CA GLY A 178 10.22 -5.46 -27.95
C GLY A 178 9.37 -5.74 -26.71
N TRP A 179 8.11 -5.30 -26.70
CA TRP A 179 7.17 -5.48 -25.59
C TRP A 179 5.72 -5.43 -26.08
N ARG A 180 4.79 -5.80 -25.21
CA ARG A 180 3.34 -5.70 -25.41
C ARG A 180 2.64 -5.45 -24.08
N LEU A 181 1.84 -4.39 -24.00
CA LEU A 181 0.92 -4.21 -22.89
C LEU A 181 -0.35 -5.03 -23.12
N SER A 182 -0.73 -5.84 -22.15
CA SER A 182 -1.98 -6.58 -22.10
C SER A 182 -2.86 -6.02 -20.99
N TRP A 183 -3.99 -5.45 -21.39
CA TRP A 183 -5.02 -4.98 -20.48
C TRP A 183 -6.36 -4.84 -21.19
N ASN A 184 -7.44 -4.68 -20.43
CA ASN A 184 -8.79 -4.53 -20.96
C ASN A 184 -9.40 -3.22 -20.46
N SER A 185 -9.59 -2.25 -21.36
CA SER A 185 -10.20 -0.95 -21.05
C SER A 185 -11.71 -1.04 -20.75
N SER A 186 -12.35 -2.18 -21.00
CA SER A 186 -13.77 -2.41 -20.70
C SER A 186 -14.01 -3.02 -19.31
N ASP A 187 -12.98 -3.50 -18.60
CA ASP A 187 -13.09 -4.12 -17.27
C ASP A 187 -12.27 -3.34 -16.24
N LEU A 188 -12.77 -2.15 -15.88
CA LEU A 188 -12.05 -1.20 -15.04
C LEU A 188 -12.27 -1.42 -13.55
N ASP A 189 -13.33 -2.12 -13.13
CA ASP A 189 -13.54 -2.50 -11.73
C ASP A 189 -12.66 -3.68 -11.28
N ALA A 190 -12.13 -4.46 -12.23
CA ALA A 190 -11.25 -5.56 -11.91
C ALA A 190 -9.92 -5.09 -11.27
N PRO A 191 -9.30 -5.94 -10.43
CA PRO A 191 -8.03 -5.61 -9.79
C PRO A 191 -6.94 -5.29 -10.82
N PHE A 192 -6.29 -4.13 -10.71
CA PHE A 192 -5.33 -3.62 -11.70
C PHE A 192 -4.24 -4.65 -12.04
N LEU A 193 -3.69 -5.34 -11.04
CA LEU A 193 -2.59 -6.28 -11.24
C LEU A 193 -2.99 -7.66 -11.73
N ARG A 194 -4.29 -7.95 -11.73
CA ARG A 194 -4.82 -9.13 -12.42
C ARG A 194 -5.04 -8.85 -13.90
N THR A 195 -5.38 -7.61 -14.26
CA THR A 195 -5.83 -7.26 -15.61
C THR A 195 -4.78 -6.56 -16.44
N VAL A 196 -3.82 -5.89 -15.84
CA VAL A 196 -2.72 -5.20 -16.53
C VAL A 196 -1.45 -6.05 -16.43
N ARG A 197 -0.78 -6.27 -17.56
CA ARG A 197 0.53 -6.93 -17.63
C ARG A 197 1.34 -6.41 -18.80
N LEU A 198 2.59 -6.04 -18.57
CA LEU A 198 3.56 -5.76 -19.63
C LEU A 198 4.34 -7.04 -19.91
N PHE A 199 4.23 -7.54 -21.13
CA PHE A 199 5.09 -8.61 -21.61
C PHE A 199 6.30 -8.01 -22.31
N VAL A 200 7.51 -8.45 -21.96
CA VAL A 200 8.77 -8.07 -22.60
C VAL A 200 9.29 -9.26 -23.40
N ASN A 201 9.66 -9.02 -24.65
CA ASN A 201 10.08 -10.08 -25.54
C ASN A 201 11.50 -10.55 -25.20
N ALA A 202 11.63 -11.80 -24.75
CA ALA A 202 12.91 -12.43 -24.44
C ALA A 202 13.85 -12.50 -25.65
N ALA A 203 13.29 -12.61 -26.87
CA ALA A 203 14.07 -12.63 -28.11
C ALA A 203 14.59 -11.24 -28.51
N HIS A 204 14.06 -10.17 -27.93
CA HIS A 204 14.53 -8.80 -28.17
C HIS A 204 15.53 -8.37 -27.09
N HIS A 205 16.76 -8.91 -27.18
CA HIS A 205 17.79 -8.79 -26.14
C HIS A 205 18.04 -7.36 -25.63
N ALA A 206 18.05 -6.33 -26.48
CA ALA A 206 18.24 -4.96 -26.03
C ALA A 206 17.18 -4.50 -25.01
N VAL A 207 15.91 -4.84 -25.25
CA VAL A 207 14.78 -4.49 -24.37
C VAL A 207 14.77 -5.39 -23.14
N ALA A 208 14.95 -6.69 -23.31
CA ALA A 208 15.03 -7.64 -22.19
C ALA A 208 16.15 -7.28 -21.22
N ASN A 209 17.33 -6.90 -21.72
CA ASN A 209 18.45 -6.43 -20.90
C ASN A 209 18.14 -5.08 -20.25
N ALA A 210 17.52 -4.16 -20.98
CA ALA A 210 17.16 -2.85 -20.43
C ALA A 210 16.27 -2.96 -19.19
N VAL A 211 15.33 -3.91 -19.16
CA VAL A 211 14.46 -4.12 -17.99
C VAL A 211 15.08 -4.96 -16.87
N ALA A 212 16.12 -5.75 -17.16
CA ALA A 212 16.73 -6.68 -16.21
C ALA A 212 17.93 -6.10 -15.42
N VAL A 213 18.68 -5.16 -16.00
CA VAL A 213 19.94 -4.67 -15.41
C VAL A 213 19.70 -3.58 -14.37
N GLU A 214 20.34 -3.70 -13.20
CA GLU A 214 20.36 -2.65 -12.16
C GLU A 214 21.81 -2.38 -11.69
N PRO A 215 22.29 -1.12 -11.69
CA PRO A 215 21.63 0.10 -12.19
C PRO A 215 21.60 0.14 -13.74
N PRO A 216 20.59 0.79 -14.36
CA PRO A 216 20.49 0.86 -15.81
C PRO A 216 21.60 1.74 -16.43
N SER A 217 22.14 1.32 -17.57
CA SER A 217 22.95 2.19 -18.42
C SER A 217 22.10 3.34 -19.01
N PRO A 218 22.70 4.43 -19.53
CA PRO A 218 21.95 5.48 -20.21
C PRO A 218 21.05 4.98 -21.35
N GLU A 219 21.51 3.98 -22.11
CA GLU A 219 20.73 3.32 -23.16
C GLU A 219 19.56 2.52 -22.57
N ALA A 220 19.80 1.73 -21.52
CA ALA A 220 18.76 0.99 -20.82
C ALA A 220 17.71 1.93 -20.22
N LYS A 221 18.13 3.09 -19.68
CA LYS A 221 17.23 4.14 -19.19
C LYS A 221 16.36 4.70 -20.33
N ALA A 222 16.93 5.03 -21.48
CA ALA A 222 16.16 5.51 -22.63
C ALA A 222 15.11 4.49 -23.10
N ILE A 223 15.45 3.19 -23.11
CA ILE A 223 14.50 2.13 -23.43
C ILE A 223 13.38 2.04 -22.38
N ARG A 224 13.71 2.10 -21.08
CA ARG A 224 12.72 2.12 -19.99
C ARG A 224 11.79 3.33 -20.10
N ASP A 225 12.34 4.50 -20.40
CA ASP A 225 11.59 5.74 -20.60
C ASP A 225 10.61 5.61 -21.77
N ALA A 226 11.02 4.95 -22.87
CA ALA A 226 10.15 4.66 -24.01
C ALA A 226 9.01 3.68 -23.64
N ILE A 227 9.31 2.60 -22.90
CA ILE A 227 8.30 1.65 -22.40
C ILE A 227 7.31 2.38 -21.48
N TYR A 228 7.82 3.20 -20.56
CA TYR A 228 7.00 3.92 -19.59
C TYR A 228 6.02 4.87 -20.30
N PHE A 229 6.51 5.61 -21.29
CA PHE A 229 5.68 6.46 -22.13
C PHE A 229 4.59 5.69 -22.87
N ASP A 230 4.95 4.57 -23.52
CA ASP A 230 4.01 3.74 -24.27
C ASP A 230 2.92 3.13 -23.38
N VAL A 231 3.31 2.62 -22.21
CA VAL A 231 2.39 2.04 -21.23
C VAL A 231 1.45 3.10 -20.66
N ALA A 232 1.98 4.23 -20.20
CA ALA A 232 1.18 5.32 -19.65
C ALA A 232 0.20 5.87 -20.70
N SER A 233 0.68 6.09 -21.92
CA SER A 233 -0.15 6.53 -23.05
C SER A 233 -1.27 5.53 -23.32
N SER A 234 -0.93 4.25 -23.48
CA SER A 234 -1.91 3.18 -23.75
C SER A 234 -3.01 3.15 -22.69
N LEU A 235 -2.65 3.17 -21.40
CA LEU A 235 -3.62 3.15 -20.29
C LEU A 235 -4.50 4.40 -20.26
N ILE A 236 -3.90 5.58 -20.38
CA ILE A 236 -4.62 6.86 -20.32
C ILE A 236 -5.56 7.01 -21.50
N PHE A 237 -5.08 6.81 -22.73
CA PHE A 237 -5.92 6.91 -23.92
C PHE A 237 -7.04 5.88 -23.91
N GLY A 238 -6.73 4.62 -23.59
CA GLY A 238 -7.74 3.57 -23.54
C GLY A 238 -8.83 3.85 -22.50
N ALA A 239 -8.48 4.44 -21.36
CA ALA A 239 -9.45 4.83 -20.34
C ALA A 239 -10.26 6.07 -20.74
N LEU A 240 -9.63 7.10 -21.31
CA LEU A 240 -10.32 8.31 -21.78
C LEU A 240 -11.31 8.01 -22.92
N MET A 241 -11.07 6.97 -23.73
CA MET A 241 -12.00 6.53 -24.75
C MET A 241 -13.18 5.72 -24.19
N ASN A 242 -13.15 5.32 -22.93
CA ASN A 242 -14.26 4.66 -22.25
C ASN A 242 -15.20 5.71 -21.61
N ASP A 243 -16.44 5.81 -22.11
CA ASP A 243 -17.44 6.74 -21.59
C ASP A 243 -17.86 6.48 -20.13
N GLU A 244 -17.87 5.22 -19.71
CA GLU A 244 -18.12 4.85 -18.32
C GLU A 244 -17.01 5.36 -17.39
N PHE A 245 -15.75 5.25 -17.82
CA PHE A 245 -14.62 5.81 -17.08
C PHE A 245 -14.73 7.31 -16.89
N VAL A 246 -15.02 8.02 -17.98
CA VAL A 246 -15.14 9.48 -17.97
C VAL A 246 -16.33 9.93 -17.12
N SER A 247 -17.48 9.25 -17.22
CA SER A 247 -18.68 9.60 -16.44
C SER A 247 -18.57 9.25 -14.96
N ARG A 248 -17.83 8.21 -14.58
CA ARG A 248 -17.65 7.82 -13.17
C ARG A 248 -16.70 8.74 -12.41
N GLU A 249 -15.87 9.52 -13.10
CA GLU A 249 -14.91 10.48 -12.52
C GLU A 249 -14.14 9.93 -11.30
N GLY A 250 -13.56 8.74 -11.45
CA GLY A 250 -12.81 8.09 -10.36
C GLY A 250 -13.68 7.33 -9.36
N GLY A 251 -14.98 7.16 -9.60
CA GLY A 251 -15.92 6.34 -8.83
C GLY A 251 -15.66 4.83 -8.91
N TYR A 252 -14.40 4.41 -8.81
CA TYR A 252 -13.93 3.03 -8.83
C TYR A 252 -13.43 2.61 -7.45
N SER A 253 -13.52 1.31 -7.12
CA SER A 253 -13.00 0.77 -5.86
C SER A 253 -11.47 0.92 -5.76
N GLU A 254 -10.94 1.03 -4.54
CA GLU A 254 -9.49 1.02 -4.33
C GLU A 254 -8.87 -0.29 -4.84
N GLY A 255 -7.69 -0.20 -5.47
CA GLY A 255 -6.99 -1.35 -6.08
C GLY A 255 -7.51 -1.80 -7.45
N SER A 256 -8.62 -1.22 -7.93
CA SER A 256 -9.13 -1.48 -9.28
C SER A 256 -8.30 -0.79 -10.37
N CYS A 257 -8.46 -1.26 -11.59
CA CYS A 257 -7.79 -0.68 -12.76
C CYS A 257 -8.21 0.77 -13.01
N GLY A 258 -9.51 1.05 -12.95
CA GLY A 258 -10.07 2.38 -13.11
C GLY A 258 -9.56 3.36 -12.06
N ARG A 259 -9.45 2.94 -10.79
CA ARG A 259 -8.89 3.81 -9.75
C ARG A 259 -7.42 4.14 -10.01
N ALA A 260 -6.62 3.14 -10.40
CA ALA A 260 -5.19 3.35 -10.67
C ALA A 260 -4.96 4.33 -11.83
N ILE A 261 -5.68 4.14 -12.95
CA ILE A 261 -5.55 5.02 -14.12
C ILE A 261 -6.07 6.43 -13.81
N TYR A 262 -7.19 6.55 -13.08
CA TYR A 262 -7.70 7.85 -12.64
C TYR A 262 -6.67 8.61 -11.81
N THR A 263 -6.05 7.96 -10.82
CA THR A 263 -5.00 8.56 -10.00
C THR A 263 -3.79 8.99 -10.83
N LEU A 264 -3.36 8.18 -11.81
CA LEU A 264 -2.29 8.56 -12.74
C LEU A 264 -2.65 9.82 -13.54
N ILE A 265 -3.89 9.89 -14.06
CA ILE A 265 -4.38 11.07 -14.78
C ILE A 265 -4.39 12.30 -13.89
N GLN A 266 -4.87 12.22 -12.65
CA GLN A 266 -4.91 13.35 -11.73
C GLN A 266 -3.51 13.82 -11.30
N LEU A 267 -2.54 12.91 -11.21
CA LEU A 267 -1.15 13.24 -10.96
C LEU A 267 -0.55 14.04 -12.14
N LEU A 268 -0.81 13.58 -13.36
CA LEU A 268 -0.25 14.20 -14.56
C LEU A 268 -0.99 15.48 -14.96
N PHE A 269 -2.31 15.54 -14.79
CA PHE A 269 -3.19 16.63 -15.20
C PHE A 269 -4.03 17.14 -14.01
N PRO A 270 -3.39 17.75 -13.00
CA PRO A 270 -4.07 18.16 -11.78
C PRO A 270 -5.13 19.24 -12.08
N GLY A 271 -6.36 18.99 -11.64
CA GLY A 271 -7.48 19.93 -11.78
C GLY A 271 -8.22 19.86 -13.12
N ASP A 272 -7.74 19.05 -14.08
CA ASP A 272 -8.44 18.85 -15.35
C ASP A 272 -9.55 17.78 -15.20
N ALA A 273 -10.73 18.09 -15.71
CA ALA A 273 -11.85 17.15 -15.78
C ALA A 273 -11.61 16.08 -16.87
N LEU A 274 -12.01 14.83 -16.61
CA LEU A 274 -11.81 13.72 -17.56
C LEU A 274 -12.48 13.98 -18.91
N SER A 275 -13.64 14.64 -18.93
CA SER A 275 -14.35 15.02 -20.15
C SER A 275 -13.56 16.02 -21.00
N GLY A 276 -12.88 16.98 -20.36
CA GLY A 276 -11.98 17.93 -21.01
C GLY A 276 -10.74 17.23 -21.58
N LEU A 277 -10.14 16.31 -20.82
CA LEU A 277 -9.00 15.51 -21.28
C LEU A 277 -9.37 14.58 -22.43
N LYS A 278 -10.55 13.93 -22.39
CA LYS A 278 -11.08 13.17 -23.51
C LYS A 278 -11.21 14.04 -24.75
N SER A 279 -11.83 15.22 -24.61
CA SER A 279 -11.98 16.18 -25.71
C SER A 279 -10.63 16.59 -26.29
N ALA A 280 -9.64 16.90 -25.45
CA ALA A 280 -8.29 17.24 -25.88
C ALA A 280 -7.61 16.08 -26.62
N ALA A 281 -7.68 14.85 -26.08
CA ALA A 281 -7.13 13.65 -26.69
C ALA A 281 -7.77 13.33 -28.05
N THR A 282 -9.08 13.59 -28.23
CA THR A 282 -9.78 13.35 -29.49
C THR A 282 -9.57 14.47 -30.52
N GLN A 283 -9.64 15.73 -30.10
CA GLN A 283 -9.61 16.88 -31.02
C GLN A 283 -8.19 17.34 -31.37
N ARG A 284 -7.23 17.15 -30.46
CA ARG A 284 -5.83 17.57 -30.61
C ARG A 284 -4.89 16.46 -30.13
N PRO A 285 -4.92 15.27 -30.74
CA PRO A 285 -4.16 14.10 -30.28
C PRO A 285 -2.65 14.35 -30.23
N ASP A 286 -2.09 15.09 -31.20
CA ASP A 286 -0.66 15.39 -31.26
C ASP A 286 -0.22 16.28 -30.09
N GLN A 287 -1.03 17.32 -29.79
CA GLN A 287 -0.74 18.21 -28.68
C GLN A 287 -0.90 17.50 -27.33
N PHE A 288 -1.95 16.71 -27.17
CA PHE A 288 -2.15 15.92 -25.95
C PHE A 288 -1.00 14.93 -25.72
N SER A 289 -0.53 14.27 -26.78
CA SER A 289 0.61 13.35 -26.71
C SER A 289 1.90 14.07 -26.32
N SER A 290 2.15 15.27 -26.88
CA SER A 290 3.29 16.11 -26.51
C SER A 290 3.20 16.58 -25.05
N ASP A 291 2.02 16.97 -24.58
CA ASP A 291 1.80 17.39 -23.19
C ASP A 291 2.03 16.22 -22.22
N LEU A 292 1.53 15.03 -22.57
CA LEU A 292 1.76 13.81 -21.81
C LEU A 292 3.24 13.45 -21.72
N GLN A 293 3.97 13.54 -22.84
CA GLN A 293 5.42 13.32 -22.87
C GLN A 293 6.15 14.26 -21.90
N GLY A 294 5.83 15.56 -21.94
CA GLY A 294 6.43 16.56 -21.06
C GLY A 294 6.13 16.30 -19.58
N ARG A 295 4.90 15.90 -19.24
CA ARG A 295 4.46 15.64 -17.86
C ARG A 295 5.04 14.35 -17.28
N LEU A 296 5.26 13.32 -18.10
CA LEU A 296 5.91 12.08 -17.67
C LEU A 296 7.41 12.24 -17.42
N ARG A 297 8.01 13.35 -17.86
CA ARG A 297 9.44 13.66 -17.71
C ARG A 297 10.34 12.51 -18.16
N ILE A 298 10.00 11.89 -19.29
CA ILE A 298 10.86 10.90 -19.93
C ILE A 298 12.13 11.55 -20.49
N PHE A 299 13.27 10.86 -20.40
CA PHE A 299 14.59 11.35 -20.81
C PHE A 299 15.20 12.48 -19.95
N TYR A 300 14.68 12.72 -18.75
CA TYR A 300 15.29 13.67 -17.78
C TYR A 300 16.32 12.96 -16.89
N GLU A 301 17.31 13.71 -16.40
CA GLU A 301 18.30 13.27 -15.39
C GLU A 301 17.70 13.20 -13.98
#